data_AF-A0A6G3XU34-F1
#
_entry.id   AF-A0A6G3XU34-F1
#
_cell.length_a   1.000
_cell.length_b   1.000
_cell.length_c   1.000
_cell.angle_alpha   90.00
_cell.angle_beta   90.00
_cell.angle_gamma   90.00
#
_symmetry.space_group_name_H-M   'P 1'
#
loop_
_entity.id
_entity.type
_entity.pdbx_description
1 polymer ?
#
loop_
_entity_poly.entity_id
_entity_poly.type
_entity_poly.pdbx_seq_one_letter_code
_entity_poly.pdbx_strand_id
1 'polypeptide(L)'
;DQGRAVWAYKTGGRAVREGAAAALLGTPAALTAFLTTELPVARAEDNRFAVLSSLSGAGRSVQQTASAALSAGDEAVAAFLRDGFAAPVLEDLRVSVFSALDNGGTAMKREASKALNTNTKESLETFLRTTQHTAQQEDEQAAVFAILSTASPEVKKYAERALTDGSPAAIRLFLSSGQHIARARDEETATIEQLVEIVEREGKRAKLTTDKAVAFSARAKEAAEKAKIAALEAAAEAKAAQQDVRKSAAAANNAA
;
A
#
# COMPACT_ATOMS: atom_id res chain seq x y z
N ASP A 1 -4.60 -33.35 57.19
CA ASP A 1 -5.06 -33.83 55.86
C ASP A 1 -6.15 -33.00 55.23
N GLN A 2 -7.25 -32.70 55.92
CA GLN A 2 -8.40 -32.00 55.30
C GLN A 2 -8.01 -30.63 54.71
N GLY A 3 -7.19 -29.85 55.42
CA GLY A 3 -6.67 -28.58 54.91
C GLY A 3 -5.82 -28.71 53.63
N ARG A 4 -5.06 -29.82 53.48
CA ARG A 4 -4.25 -30.07 52.28
C ARG A 4 -5.12 -30.42 51.08
N ALA A 5 -6.17 -31.20 51.27
CA ALA A 5 -7.13 -31.51 50.22
C ALA A 5 -7.96 -30.28 49.80
N VAL A 6 -8.38 -29.44 50.77
CA VAL A 6 -9.02 -28.15 50.45
C VAL A 6 -8.08 -27.24 49.65
N TRP A 7 -6.79 -27.21 49.98
CA TRP A 7 -5.82 -26.45 49.19
C TRP A 7 -5.70 -26.99 47.77
N ALA A 8 -5.56 -28.31 47.59
CA ALA A 8 -5.54 -28.95 46.28
C ALA A 8 -6.81 -28.67 45.47
N TYR A 9 -7.99 -28.69 46.09
CA TYR A 9 -9.25 -28.30 45.46
C TYR A 9 -9.28 -26.82 45.03
N LYS A 10 -8.62 -25.92 45.77
CA LYS A 10 -8.60 -24.49 45.45
C LYS A 10 -7.60 -24.14 44.35
N THR A 11 -6.44 -24.79 44.32
CA THR A 11 -5.30 -24.41 43.48
C THR A 11 -5.01 -25.37 42.33
N GLY A 12 -5.53 -26.60 42.39
CA GLY A 12 -5.32 -27.62 41.37
C GLY A 12 -6.00 -27.30 40.04
N GLY A 13 -5.58 -28.03 39.00
CA GLY A 13 -6.30 -28.09 37.73
C GLY A 13 -7.53 -29.00 37.85
N ARG A 14 -8.10 -29.39 36.72
CA ARG A 14 -9.38 -30.11 36.67
C ARG A 14 -9.28 -31.46 37.40
N ALA A 15 -8.28 -32.27 37.10
CA ALA A 15 -8.13 -33.60 37.67
C ALA A 15 -7.86 -33.54 39.18
N VAL A 16 -6.99 -32.62 39.63
CA VAL A 16 -6.70 -32.44 41.06
C VAL A 16 -7.93 -31.93 41.83
N ARG A 17 -8.75 -31.06 41.24
CA ARG A 17 -9.98 -30.56 41.85
C ARG A 17 -11.02 -31.66 42.01
N GLU A 18 -11.26 -32.45 40.97
CA GLU A 18 -12.22 -33.55 40.99
C GLU A 18 -11.83 -34.60 42.05
N GLY A 19 -10.56 -35.01 42.09
CA GLY A 19 -10.05 -35.94 43.11
C GLY A 19 -10.13 -35.38 44.53
N ALA A 20 -9.77 -34.11 44.72
CA ALA A 20 -9.86 -33.47 46.04
C ALA A 20 -11.30 -33.34 46.53
N ALA A 21 -12.26 -33.02 45.65
CA ALA A 21 -13.67 -32.95 46.00
C ALA A 21 -14.23 -34.31 46.43
N ALA A 22 -13.91 -35.38 45.68
CA ALA A 22 -14.31 -36.74 46.04
C ALA A 22 -13.74 -37.16 47.39
N ALA A 23 -12.46 -36.86 47.65
CA ALA A 23 -11.80 -37.16 48.91
C ALA A 23 -12.38 -36.40 50.11
N LEU A 24 -12.78 -35.13 49.92
CA LEU A 24 -13.40 -34.29 50.96
C LEU A 24 -14.83 -34.72 51.33
N LEU A 25 -15.56 -35.33 50.40
CA LEU A 25 -16.88 -35.92 50.63
C LEU A 25 -16.81 -37.35 51.16
N GLY A 26 -15.62 -37.96 51.16
CA GLY A 26 -15.38 -39.34 51.53
C GLY A 26 -14.99 -39.55 53.00
N THR A 27 -14.32 -40.67 53.26
CA THR A 27 -13.84 -41.05 54.59
C THR A 27 -12.42 -40.49 54.85
N PRO A 28 -11.94 -40.47 56.11
CA PRO A 28 -10.55 -40.16 56.40
C PRO A 28 -9.55 -41.02 55.62
N ALA A 29 -9.87 -42.29 55.34
CA ALA A 29 -9.04 -43.16 54.51
C ALA A 29 -9.00 -42.71 53.04
N ALA A 30 -10.12 -42.26 52.48
CA ALA A 30 -10.16 -41.69 51.13
C ALA A 30 -9.31 -40.41 51.04
N LEU A 31 -9.34 -39.59 52.09
CA LEU A 31 -8.51 -38.39 52.19
C LEU A 31 -7.02 -38.70 52.19
N THR A 32 -6.60 -39.73 52.95
CA THR A 32 -5.21 -40.21 52.94
C THR A 32 -4.83 -40.77 51.58
N ALA A 33 -5.66 -41.65 51.00
CA ALA A 33 -5.41 -42.26 49.69
C ALA A 33 -5.25 -41.20 48.57
N PHE A 34 -6.12 -40.19 48.57
CA PHE A 34 -6.00 -39.07 47.65
C PHE A 34 -4.66 -38.35 47.81
N LEU A 35 -4.31 -37.95 49.03
CA LEU A 35 -3.09 -37.17 49.28
C LEU A 35 -1.79 -37.94 49.02
N THR A 36 -1.78 -39.26 49.18
CA THR A 36 -0.56 -40.08 49.03
C THR A 36 -0.40 -40.69 47.64
N THR A 37 -1.50 -41.01 46.97
CA THR A 37 -1.47 -41.88 45.78
C THR A 37 -2.11 -41.23 44.56
N GLU A 38 -3.28 -40.61 44.72
CA GLU A 38 -4.03 -40.07 43.56
C GLU A 38 -3.59 -38.66 43.19
N LEU A 39 -3.23 -37.82 44.16
CA LEU A 39 -2.83 -36.44 43.94
C LEU A 39 -1.62 -36.30 42.99
N PRO A 40 -0.55 -37.12 43.09
CA PRO A 40 0.54 -37.09 42.11
C PRO A 40 0.08 -37.38 40.68
N VAL A 41 -0.79 -38.39 40.49
CA VAL A 41 -1.32 -38.79 39.18
C VAL A 41 -2.21 -37.70 38.59
N ALA A 42 -3.15 -37.18 39.38
CA ALA A 42 -4.02 -36.09 38.96
C ALA A 42 -3.23 -34.82 38.61
N ARG A 43 -2.16 -34.53 39.37
CA ARG A 43 -1.27 -33.39 39.05
C ARG A 43 -0.50 -33.60 37.76
N ALA A 44 -0.03 -34.82 37.49
CA ALA A 44 0.64 -35.14 36.23
C ALA A 44 -0.30 -34.92 35.03
N GLU A 45 -1.56 -35.36 35.13
CA GLU A 45 -2.58 -35.12 34.10
C GLU A 45 -2.80 -33.62 33.84
N ASP A 46 -3.04 -32.84 34.92
CA ASP A 46 -3.23 -31.40 34.83
C ASP A 46 -2.00 -30.69 34.21
N ASN A 47 -0.79 -31.10 34.61
CA ASN A 47 0.45 -30.55 34.09
C ASN A 47 0.62 -30.83 32.58
N ARG A 48 0.39 -32.07 32.14
CA ARG A 48 0.47 -32.43 30.71
C ARG A 48 -0.54 -31.65 29.89
N PHE A 49 -1.76 -31.51 30.40
CA PHE A 49 -2.80 -30.71 29.77
C PHE A 49 -2.37 -29.23 29.66
N ALA A 50 -1.83 -28.65 30.73
CA ALA A 50 -1.34 -27.28 30.73
C ALA A 50 -0.28 -27.05 29.63
N VAL A 51 0.72 -27.93 29.54
CA VAL A 51 1.75 -27.84 28.48
C VAL A 51 1.12 -27.97 27.09
N LEU A 52 0.31 -28.99 26.85
CA LEU A 52 -0.33 -29.22 25.54
C LEU A 52 -1.20 -28.04 25.10
N SER A 53 -1.98 -27.47 26.01
CA SER A 53 -2.84 -26.31 25.74
C SER A 53 -2.06 -25.04 25.40
N SER A 54 -0.80 -24.93 25.86
CA SER A 54 0.07 -23.78 25.60
C SER A 54 0.77 -23.82 24.24
N LEU A 55 0.88 -24.99 23.60
CA LEU A 55 1.69 -25.20 22.39
C LEU A 55 1.22 -24.38 21.19
N SER A 56 -0.09 -24.13 21.05
CA SER A 56 -0.64 -23.42 19.88
C SER A 56 -0.23 -21.96 19.80
N GLY A 57 0.06 -21.33 20.94
CA GLY A 57 0.55 -19.94 21.01
C GLY A 57 2.04 -19.81 21.28
N ALA A 58 2.73 -20.93 21.45
CA ALA A 58 4.15 -20.96 21.77
C ALA A 58 5.02 -20.71 20.53
N GLY A 59 6.14 -20.02 20.72
CA GLY A 59 7.18 -19.94 19.71
C GLY A 59 7.91 -21.27 19.53
N ARG A 60 8.77 -21.34 18.51
CA ARG A 60 9.41 -22.58 18.06
C ARG A 60 10.28 -23.21 19.15
N SER A 61 11.06 -22.39 19.86
CA SER A 61 11.94 -22.86 20.93
C SER A 61 11.11 -23.47 22.07
N VAL A 62 10.04 -22.77 22.50
CA VAL A 62 9.14 -23.27 23.54
C VAL A 62 8.46 -24.57 23.10
N GLN A 63 7.98 -24.66 21.86
CA GLN A 63 7.36 -25.89 21.33
C GLN A 63 8.31 -27.08 21.37
N GLN A 64 9.58 -26.88 20.98
CA GLN A 64 10.60 -27.92 21.00
C GLN A 64 10.90 -28.39 22.43
N THR A 65 11.15 -27.46 23.36
CA THR A 65 11.44 -27.80 24.76
C THR A 65 10.24 -28.45 25.45
N ALA A 66 9.03 -27.96 25.21
CA ALA A 66 7.80 -28.54 25.74
C ALA A 66 7.56 -29.97 25.23
N SER A 67 7.80 -30.22 23.93
CA SER A 67 7.67 -31.55 23.33
C SER A 67 8.69 -32.55 23.90
N ALA A 68 9.91 -32.09 24.15
CA ALA A 68 10.94 -32.88 24.82
C ALA A 68 10.53 -33.23 26.26
N ALA A 69 10.00 -32.26 27.02
CA ALA A 69 9.51 -32.50 28.37
C ALA A 69 8.34 -33.50 28.41
N LEU A 70 7.37 -33.38 27.49
CA LEU A 70 6.23 -34.30 27.38
C LEU A 70 6.65 -35.74 27.07
N SER A 71 7.77 -35.92 26.35
CA SER A 71 8.36 -37.22 26.01
C SER A 71 9.22 -37.80 27.13
N ALA A 72 9.79 -36.95 27.98
CA ALA A 72 10.71 -37.34 29.06
C ALA A 72 10.00 -37.75 30.37
N GLY A 73 8.68 -37.58 30.48
CA GLY A 73 7.88 -38.02 31.63
C GLY A 73 7.41 -36.88 32.54
N ASP A 74 6.68 -37.24 33.59
CA ASP A 74 5.91 -36.27 34.39
C ASP A 74 6.79 -35.34 35.22
N GLU A 75 7.93 -35.81 35.72
CA GLU A 75 8.92 -34.96 36.40
C GLU A 75 9.48 -33.89 35.45
N ALA A 76 9.73 -34.24 34.19
CA ALA A 76 10.23 -33.30 33.19
C ALA A 76 9.18 -32.26 32.81
N VAL A 77 7.91 -32.66 32.68
CA VAL A 77 6.77 -31.75 32.47
C VAL A 77 6.64 -30.78 33.65
N ALA A 78 6.72 -31.27 34.89
CA ALA A 78 6.67 -30.43 36.08
C ALA A 78 7.86 -29.45 36.15
N ALA A 79 9.07 -29.90 35.81
CA ALA A 79 10.25 -29.05 35.76
C ALA A 79 10.14 -27.96 34.67
N PHE A 80 9.57 -28.30 33.52
CA PHE A 80 9.29 -27.35 32.45
C PHE A 80 8.32 -26.27 32.90
N LEU A 81 7.16 -26.65 33.48
CA LEU A 81 6.16 -25.71 33.97
C LEU A 81 6.64 -24.84 35.13
N ARG A 82 7.55 -25.36 35.95
CA ARG A 82 8.11 -24.60 37.08
C ARG A 82 8.97 -23.44 36.59
N ASP A 83 10.02 -23.72 35.81
CA ASP A 83 10.96 -22.69 35.33
C ASP A 83 11.57 -23.01 33.94
N GLY A 84 11.44 -24.24 33.44
CA GLY A 84 12.10 -24.68 32.21
C GLY A 84 11.61 -24.00 30.93
N PHE A 85 10.46 -23.32 30.96
CA PHE A 85 9.96 -22.53 29.84
C PHE A 85 10.63 -21.16 29.70
N ALA A 86 11.30 -20.64 30.73
CA ALA A 86 11.77 -19.24 30.74
C ALA A 86 12.84 -18.97 29.67
N ALA A 87 13.84 -19.87 29.55
CA ALA A 87 14.89 -19.76 28.55
C ALA A 87 14.38 -19.85 27.10
N PRO A 88 13.56 -20.84 26.72
CA PRO A 88 13.03 -20.90 25.36
C PRO A 88 12.08 -19.74 25.02
N VAL A 89 11.30 -19.23 25.98
CA VAL A 89 10.50 -18.00 25.78
C VAL A 89 11.40 -16.81 25.46
N LEU A 90 12.49 -16.63 26.21
CA LEU A 90 13.44 -15.55 25.94
C LEU A 90 14.05 -15.68 24.54
N GLU A 91 14.39 -16.90 24.13
CA GLU A 91 14.92 -17.16 22.78
C GLU A 91 13.91 -16.82 21.67
N ASP A 92 12.65 -17.24 21.82
CA ASP A 92 11.59 -16.92 20.84
C ASP A 92 11.34 -15.41 20.75
N LEU A 93 11.41 -14.70 21.88
CA LEU A 93 11.34 -13.23 21.91
C LEU A 93 12.53 -12.60 21.16
N ARG A 94 13.77 -13.07 21.41
CA ARG A 94 14.96 -12.57 20.72
C ARG A 94 14.85 -12.76 19.22
N VAL A 95 14.43 -13.95 18.76
CA VAL A 95 14.22 -14.24 17.34
C VAL A 95 13.19 -13.27 16.73
N SER A 96 12.10 -13.00 17.44
CA SER A 96 11.06 -12.06 16.98
C SER A 96 11.62 -10.63 16.84
N VAL A 97 12.44 -10.18 17.79
CA VAL A 97 13.08 -8.85 17.72
C VAL A 97 14.15 -8.80 16.63
N PHE A 98 14.93 -9.86 16.43
CA PHE A 98 15.88 -9.95 15.32
C PHE A 98 15.17 -9.87 13.96
N SER A 99 14.02 -10.52 13.82
CA SER A 99 13.22 -10.41 12.59
C SER A 99 12.77 -8.97 12.32
N ALA A 100 12.35 -8.23 13.36
CA ALA A 100 12.03 -6.81 13.22
C ALA A 100 13.26 -5.95 12.87
N LEU A 101 14.42 -6.27 13.42
CA LEU A 101 15.69 -5.62 13.10
C LEU A 101 16.08 -5.80 11.62
N ASP A 102 16.01 -7.02 11.11
CA ASP A 102 16.44 -7.34 9.74
C ASP A 102 15.54 -6.71 8.67
N ASN A 103 14.23 -6.69 8.94
CA ASN A 103 13.22 -6.17 8.00
C ASN A 103 12.88 -4.69 8.22
N GLY A 104 13.45 -4.07 9.25
CA GLY A 104 13.15 -2.71 9.67
C GLY A 104 13.93 -1.61 8.96
N GLY A 105 13.39 -0.39 9.01
CA GLY A 105 14.12 0.83 8.67
C GLY A 105 15.09 1.24 9.78
N THR A 106 15.58 2.46 9.69
CA THR A 106 16.61 3.00 10.61
C THR A 106 16.12 3.06 12.05
N ALA A 107 14.91 3.55 12.28
CA ALA A 107 14.33 3.67 13.62
C ALA A 107 14.04 2.29 14.21
N MET A 108 13.47 1.38 13.41
CA MET A 108 13.24 0.00 13.84
C MET A 108 14.53 -0.70 14.23
N LYS A 109 15.59 -0.58 13.41
CA LYS A 109 16.92 -1.15 13.70
C LYS A 109 17.52 -0.60 14.99
N ARG A 110 17.42 0.72 15.20
CA ARG A 110 17.90 1.39 16.41
C ARG A 110 17.23 0.83 17.66
N GLU A 111 15.90 0.79 17.68
CA GLU A 111 15.15 0.36 18.86
C GLU A 111 15.22 -1.15 19.09
N ALA A 112 15.23 -1.96 18.02
CA ALA A 112 15.42 -3.40 18.11
C ALA A 112 16.80 -3.75 18.67
N SER A 113 17.85 -3.08 18.19
CA SER A 113 19.22 -3.25 18.69
C SER A 113 19.32 -2.90 20.17
N LYS A 114 18.67 -1.81 20.59
CA LYS A 114 18.61 -1.42 22.01
C LYS A 114 17.95 -2.51 22.87
N ALA A 115 16.81 -3.04 22.43
CA ALA A 115 16.11 -4.11 23.13
C ALA A 115 16.95 -5.41 23.21
N LEU A 116 17.63 -5.77 22.13
CA LEU A 116 18.54 -6.92 22.05
C LEU A 116 19.80 -6.75 22.90
N ASN A 117 20.31 -5.52 23.04
CA ASN A 117 21.47 -5.23 23.90
C ASN A 117 21.11 -5.33 25.38
N THR A 118 19.90 -4.90 25.78
CA THR A 118 19.39 -5.12 27.15
C THR A 118 19.10 -6.60 27.41
N ASN A 119 18.56 -7.30 26.42
CA ASN A 119 18.35 -8.75 26.40
C ASN A 119 17.58 -9.32 27.61
N THR A 120 16.61 -8.59 28.14
CA THR A 120 15.69 -9.09 29.17
C THR A 120 14.33 -9.41 28.54
N LYS A 121 13.58 -10.31 29.18
CA LYS A 121 12.20 -10.61 28.76
C LYS A 121 11.36 -9.33 28.63
N GLU A 122 11.43 -8.47 29.65
CA GLU A 122 10.70 -7.21 29.69
C GLU A 122 11.11 -6.25 28.56
N SER A 123 12.41 -6.12 28.25
CA SER A 123 12.87 -5.22 27.18
C SER A 123 12.40 -5.69 25.80
N LEU A 124 12.45 -6.99 25.55
CA LEU A 124 12.02 -7.58 24.28
C LEU A 124 10.50 -7.53 24.12
N GLU A 125 9.74 -7.85 25.17
CA GLU A 125 8.27 -7.74 25.16
C GLU A 125 7.82 -6.29 24.98
N THR A 126 8.45 -5.34 25.67
CA THR A 126 8.14 -3.91 25.52
C THR A 126 8.38 -3.44 24.09
N PHE A 127 9.48 -3.88 23.48
CA PHE A 127 9.76 -3.57 22.08
C PHE A 127 8.67 -4.12 21.16
N LEU A 128 8.36 -5.42 21.26
CA LEU A 128 7.38 -6.09 20.41
C LEU A 128 5.95 -5.60 20.62
N ARG A 129 5.59 -5.10 21.81
CA ARG A 129 4.21 -4.66 22.07
C ARG A 129 4.00 -3.18 21.79
N THR A 130 5.04 -2.37 21.94
CA THR A 130 4.89 -0.91 21.94
C THR A 130 5.93 -0.23 21.06
N THR A 131 7.22 -0.41 21.35
CA THR A 131 8.28 0.41 20.72
C THR A 131 8.35 0.22 19.21
N GLN A 132 8.13 -1.00 18.70
CA GLN A 132 8.18 -1.28 17.27
C GLN A 132 7.17 -0.45 16.47
N HIS A 133 6.00 -0.14 17.05
CA HIS A 133 4.97 0.63 16.34
C HIS A 133 5.35 2.10 16.19
N THR A 134 5.97 2.70 17.21
CA THR A 134 6.51 4.06 17.11
C THR A 134 7.69 4.11 16.14
N ALA A 135 8.59 3.14 16.21
CA ALA A 135 9.73 3.05 15.30
C ALA A 135 9.29 2.88 13.83
N GLN A 136 8.28 2.03 13.58
CA GLN A 136 7.69 1.87 12.26
C GLN A 136 7.09 3.19 11.73
N GLN A 137 6.39 3.95 12.58
CA GLN A 137 5.83 5.25 12.18
C GLN A 137 6.93 6.25 11.79
N GLU A 138 8.02 6.29 12.54
CA GLU A 138 9.20 7.12 12.24
C GLU A 138 9.80 6.73 10.88
N ASP A 139 10.00 5.43 10.63
CA ASP A 139 10.50 4.92 9.35
C ASP A 139 9.55 5.22 8.18
N GLU A 140 8.24 5.06 8.38
CA GLU A 140 7.22 5.36 7.37
C GLU A 140 7.18 6.86 7.04
N GLN A 141 7.24 7.74 8.04
CA GLN A 141 7.32 9.19 7.82
C GLN A 141 8.60 9.58 7.08
N ALA A 142 9.74 9.00 7.47
CA ALA A 142 11.01 9.22 6.77
C ALA A 142 10.93 8.80 5.30
N ALA A 143 10.25 7.69 4.99
CA ALA A 143 10.01 7.27 3.61
C ALA A 143 9.17 8.29 2.82
N VAL A 144 8.15 8.90 3.42
CA VAL A 144 7.37 9.96 2.78
C VAL A 144 8.23 11.20 2.51
N PHE A 145 9.05 11.63 3.46
CA PHE A 145 9.98 12.75 3.26
C PHE A 145 11.01 12.46 2.16
N ALA A 146 11.50 11.22 2.07
CA ALA A 146 12.38 10.80 0.99
C ALA A 146 11.69 10.93 -0.38
N ILE A 147 10.44 10.48 -0.49
CA ILE A 147 9.63 10.64 -1.73
C ILE A 147 9.45 12.13 -2.07
N LEU A 148 9.17 12.98 -1.08
CA LEU A 148 8.98 14.42 -1.29
C LEU A 148 10.17 15.11 -1.96
N SER A 149 11.40 14.65 -1.69
CA SER A 149 12.62 15.27 -2.24
C SER A 149 12.69 15.23 -3.77
N THR A 150 11.99 14.28 -4.40
CA THR A 150 11.95 14.08 -5.86
C THR A 150 10.52 13.98 -6.40
N ALA A 151 9.54 14.41 -5.61
CA ALA A 151 8.13 14.26 -5.95
C ALA A 151 7.70 15.17 -7.11
N SER A 152 6.95 14.59 -8.06
CA SER A 152 6.19 15.33 -9.06
C SER A 152 5.01 16.08 -8.43
N PRO A 153 4.38 17.04 -9.14
CA PRO A 153 3.40 17.96 -8.54
C PRO A 153 2.24 17.27 -7.78
N GLU A 154 1.56 16.29 -8.37
CA GLU A 154 0.48 15.58 -7.68
C GLU A 154 1.02 14.65 -6.58
N VAL A 155 2.18 14.00 -6.79
CA VAL A 155 2.81 13.17 -5.74
C VAL A 155 3.14 14.02 -4.51
N LYS A 156 3.67 15.23 -4.71
CA LYS A 156 3.99 16.18 -3.63
C LYS A 156 2.75 16.55 -2.84
N LYS A 157 1.68 16.93 -3.53
CA LYS A 157 0.39 17.26 -2.91
C LYS A 157 -0.19 16.11 -2.08
N TYR A 158 -0.10 14.88 -2.57
CA TYR A 158 -0.59 13.70 -1.86
C TYR A 158 0.29 13.38 -0.63
N ALA A 159 1.61 13.50 -0.76
CA ALA A 159 2.55 13.31 0.33
C ALA A 159 2.35 14.35 1.43
N GLU A 160 2.24 15.63 1.08
CA GLU A 160 1.98 16.73 2.01
C GLU A 160 0.65 16.55 2.75
N ARG A 161 -0.40 16.09 2.06
CA ARG A 161 -1.67 15.74 2.71
C ARG A 161 -1.51 14.62 3.73
N ALA A 162 -0.76 13.57 3.40
CA ALA A 162 -0.52 12.46 4.31
C ALA A 162 0.28 12.89 5.55
N LEU A 163 1.30 13.75 5.37
CA LEU A 163 2.09 14.31 6.47
C LEU A 163 1.30 15.29 7.34
N THR A 164 0.42 16.10 6.73
CA THR A 164 -0.43 17.05 7.46
C THR A 164 -1.43 16.32 8.35
N ASP A 165 -2.01 15.22 7.87
CA ASP A 165 -2.83 14.33 8.68
C ASP A 165 -1.98 13.65 9.78
N GLY A 166 -0.79 13.18 9.41
CA GLY A 166 0.19 12.62 10.34
C GLY A 166 -0.20 11.28 10.95
N SER A 167 -1.42 10.79 10.73
CA SER A 167 -1.85 9.50 11.27
C SER A 167 -1.12 8.35 10.56
N PRO A 168 -0.86 7.23 11.27
CA PRO A 168 -0.23 6.06 10.67
C PRO A 168 -1.03 5.49 9.50
N ALA A 169 -2.36 5.64 9.54
CA ALA A 169 -3.24 5.20 8.46
C ALA A 169 -3.07 6.06 7.19
N ALA A 170 -3.02 7.39 7.31
CA ALA A 170 -2.85 8.29 6.18
C ALA A 170 -1.47 8.11 5.52
N ILE A 171 -0.41 7.99 6.33
CA ILE A 171 0.95 7.74 5.84
C ILE A 171 1.03 6.41 5.08
N ARG A 172 0.53 5.31 5.67
CA ARG A 172 0.52 4.01 4.97
C ARG A 172 -0.33 4.00 3.72
N LEU A 173 -1.48 4.67 3.73
CA LEU A 173 -2.33 4.77 2.54
C LEU A 173 -1.59 5.47 1.40
N PHE A 174 -0.88 6.55 1.70
CA PHE A 174 -0.05 7.24 0.72
C PHE A 174 1.08 6.34 0.20
N LEU A 175 1.86 5.71 1.08
CA LEU A 175 2.98 4.84 0.70
C LEU A 175 2.52 3.62 -0.12
N SER A 176 1.39 3.00 0.22
CA SER A 176 0.90 1.79 -0.45
C SER A 176 0.23 2.04 -1.79
N SER A 177 -0.48 3.16 -1.95
CA SER A 177 -1.30 3.41 -3.14
C SER A 177 -1.34 4.87 -3.57
N GLY A 178 -1.37 5.81 -2.63
CA GLY A 178 -1.52 7.23 -2.94
C GLY A 178 -0.42 7.79 -3.85
N GLN A 179 0.84 7.39 -3.65
CA GLN A 179 1.94 7.83 -4.51
C GLN A 179 1.80 7.36 -5.98
N HIS A 180 1.22 6.18 -6.20
CA HIS A 180 1.04 5.61 -7.54
C HIS A 180 -0.12 6.27 -8.27
N ILE A 181 -1.23 6.51 -7.56
CA ILE A 181 -2.38 7.27 -8.08
C ILE A 181 -1.94 8.68 -8.48
N ALA A 182 -1.15 9.33 -7.62
CA ALA A 182 -0.68 10.68 -7.88
C ALA A 182 0.26 10.73 -9.10
N ARG A 183 1.17 9.76 -9.26
CA ARG A 183 2.03 9.66 -10.44
C ARG A 183 1.24 9.47 -11.74
N ALA A 184 0.20 8.63 -11.71
CA ALA A 184 -0.67 8.44 -12.87
C ALA A 184 -1.39 9.74 -13.29
N ARG A 185 -1.73 10.62 -12.33
CA ARG A 185 -2.30 11.94 -12.62
C ARG A 185 -1.30 12.90 -13.23
N ASP A 186 -0.05 12.88 -12.77
CA ASP A 186 1.01 13.67 -13.38
C ASP A 186 1.24 13.24 -14.85
N GLU A 187 1.24 11.92 -15.12
CA GLU A 187 1.36 11.37 -16.47
C GLU A 187 0.17 11.74 -17.38
N GLU A 188 -1.05 11.68 -16.84
CA GLU A 188 -2.27 12.10 -17.55
C GLU A 188 -2.21 13.59 -17.90
N THR A 189 -1.81 14.44 -16.95
CA THR A 189 -1.67 15.89 -17.15
C THR A 189 -0.66 16.20 -18.25
N ALA A 190 0.52 15.57 -18.21
CA ALA A 190 1.54 15.75 -19.24
C ALA A 190 1.04 15.32 -20.64
N THR A 191 0.25 14.24 -20.72
CA THR A 191 -0.34 13.78 -21.99
C THR A 191 -1.37 14.77 -22.52
N ILE A 192 -2.21 15.33 -21.64
CA ILE A 192 -3.18 16.36 -22.01
C ILE A 192 -2.47 17.61 -22.54
N GLU A 193 -1.40 18.05 -21.88
CA GLU A 193 -0.60 19.20 -22.33
C GLU A 193 -0.04 18.99 -23.75
N GLN A 194 0.51 17.81 -24.04
CA GLN A 194 0.98 17.45 -25.39
C GLN A 194 -0.15 17.49 -26.43
N LEU A 195 -1.34 17.00 -26.10
CA LEU A 195 -2.50 17.06 -27.00
C LEU A 195 -2.94 18.50 -27.26
N VAL A 196 -2.94 19.36 -26.23
CA VAL A 196 -3.25 20.78 -26.37
C VAL A 196 -2.26 21.45 -27.31
N GLU A 197 -0.95 21.22 -27.17
CA GLU A 197 0.07 21.76 -28.09
C GLU A 197 -0.15 21.35 -29.55
N ILE A 198 -0.52 20.08 -29.78
CA ILE A 198 -0.85 19.58 -31.13
C ILE A 198 -2.06 20.33 -31.70
N VAL A 199 -3.13 20.46 -30.91
CA VAL A 199 -4.36 21.15 -31.33
C VAL A 199 -4.09 22.62 -31.65
N GLU A 200 -3.31 23.31 -30.82
CA GLU A 200 -2.95 24.71 -31.08
C GLU A 200 -2.12 24.88 -32.36
N ARG A 201 -1.15 23.99 -32.58
CA ARG A 201 -0.31 24.02 -33.79
C ARG A 201 -1.15 23.79 -35.05
N GLU A 202 -2.00 22.77 -35.05
CA GLU A 202 -2.86 22.47 -36.19
C GLU A 202 -3.92 23.56 -36.39
N GLY A 203 -4.44 24.16 -35.32
CA GLY A 203 -5.31 25.33 -35.38
C GLY A 203 -4.65 26.54 -36.05
N LYS A 204 -3.37 26.84 -35.70
CA LYS A 204 -2.57 27.89 -36.37
C LYS A 204 -2.39 27.58 -37.87
N ARG A 205 -2.13 26.33 -38.25
CA ARG A 205 -2.00 25.90 -39.65
C ARG A 205 -3.32 26.00 -40.43
N ALA A 206 -4.43 25.62 -39.81
CA ALA A 206 -5.76 25.73 -40.40
C ALA A 206 -6.13 27.20 -40.66
N LYS A 207 -5.83 28.10 -39.71
CA LYS A 207 -6.01 29.55 -39.87
C LYS A 207 -5.19 30.09 -41.05
N LEU A 208 -3.89 29.78 -41.12
CA LEU A 208 -3.03 30.19 -42.24
C LEU A 208 -3.54 29.68 -43.60
N THR A 209 -4.03 28.45 -43.65
CA THR A 209 -4.59 27.87 -44.89
C THR A 209 -5.88 28.58 -45.29
N THR A 210 -6.74 28.90 -44.32
CA THR A 210 -7.98 29.66 -44.53
C THR A 210 -7.67 31.07 -45.04
N ASP A 211 -6.72 31.77 -44.42
CA ASP A 211 -6.29 33.11 -44.84
C ASP A 211 -5.74 33.10 -46.28
N LYS A 212 -4.95 32.08 -46.64
CA LYS A 212 -4.50 31.86 -48.03
C LYS A 212 -5.66 31.62 -48.97
N ALA A 213 -6.62 30.77 -48.62
CA ALA A 213 -7.80 30.48 -49.44
C ALA A 213 -8.64 31.74 -49.69
N VAL A 214 -8.83 32.57 -48.67
CA VAL A 214 -9.51 33.87 -48.78
C VAL A 214 -8.76 34.80 -49.74
N ALA A 215 -7.43 34.90 -49.62
CA ALA A 215 -6.61 35.71 -50.51
C ALA A 215 -6.67 35.21 -51.98
N PHE A 216 -6.61 33.90 -52.20
CA PHE A 216 -6.79 33.32 -53.54
C PHE A 216 -8.18 33.58 -54.11
N SER A 217 -9.24 33.46 -53.29
CA SER A 217 -10.60 33.78 -53.70
C SER A 217 -10.76 35.25 -54.12
N ALA A 218 -10.16 36.18 -53.36
CA ALA A 218 -10.17 37.60 -53.70
C ALA A 218 -9.47 37.87 -55.04
N ARG A 219 -8.29 37.29 -55.25
CA ARG A 219 -7.56 37.39 -56.53
C ARG A 219 -8.36 36.80 -57.70
N ALA A 220 -9.02 35.67 -57.49
CA ALA A 220 -9.85 35.04 -58.51
C ALA A 220 -11.04 35.93 -58.90
N LYS A 221 -11.69 36.60 -57.93
CA LYS A 221 -12.76 37.58 -58.20
C LYS A 221 -12.25 38.78 -58.99
N GLU A 222 -11.10 39.33 -58.63
CA GLU A 222 -10.49 40.45 -59.35
C GLU A 222 -10.13 40.07 -60.80
N ALA A 223 -9.53 38.90 -60.99
CA ALA A 223 -9.18 38.38 -62.32
C ALA A 223 -10.44 38.15 -63.18
N ALA A 224 -11.51 37.61 -62.58
CA ALA A 224 -12.78 37.42 -63.26
C ALA A 224 -13.39 38.76 -63.73
N GLU A 225 -13.36 39.81 -62.91
CA GLU A 225 -13.86 41.11 -63.35
C GLU A 225 -13.00 41.79 -64.42
N LYS A 226 -11.67 41.65 -64.36
CA LYS A 226 -10.81 42.11 -65.46
C LYS A 226 -11.12 41.38 -66.77
N ALA A 227 -11.30 40.05 -66.70
CA ALA A 227 -11.66 39.25 -67.86
C ALA A 227 -13.02 39.66 -68.44
N LYS A 228 -14.00 39.96 -67.58
CA LYS A 228 -15.31 40.47 -67.99
C LYS A 228 -15.21 41.82 -68.68
N ILE A 229 -14.42 42.76 -68.15
CA ILE A 229 -14.20 44.08 -68.77
C ILE A 229 -13.58 43.90 -70.16
N ALA A 230 -12.48 43.13 -70.27
CA ALA A 230 -11.81 42.88 -71.54
C ALA A 230 -12.73 42.20 -72.57
N ALA A 231 -13.59 41.27 -72.12
CA ALA A 231 -14.57 40.63 -72.98
C ALA A 231 -15.64 41.62 -73.50
N LEU A 232 -16.09 42.56 -72.66
CA LEU A 232 -17.03 43.62 -73.06
C LEU A 232 -16.39 44.60 -74.06
N GLU A 233 -15.12 44.97 -73.85
CA GLU A 233 -14.35 45.81 -74.78
C GLU A 233 -14.18 45.11 -76.14
N ALA A 234 -13.73 43.85 -76.15
CA ALA A 234 -13.58 43.06 -77.36
C ALA A 234 -14.93 42.92 -78.12
N ALA A 235 -16.04 42.76 -77.41
CA ALA A 235 -17.36 42.72 -78.02
C ALA A 235 -17.77 44.07 -78.65
N ALA A 236 -17.39 45.19 -78.03
CA ALA A 236 -17.64 46.53 -78.58
C ALA A 236 -16.79 46.80 -79.84
N GLU A 237 -15.50 46.45 -79.82
CA GLU A 237 -14.60 46.55 -80.97
C GLU A 237 -15.09 45.68 -82.14
N ALA A 238 -15.48 44.43 -81.87
CA ALA A 238 -16.03 43.55 -82.90
C ALA A 238 -17.28 44.14 -83.56
N LYS A 239 -18.14 44.82 -82.78
CA LYS A 239 -19.33 45.52 -83.29
C LYS A 239 -18.95 46.74 -84.15
N ALA A 240 -17.95 47.51 -83.75
CA ALA A 240 -17.44 48.63 -84.55
C ALA A 240 -16.85 48.15 -85.88
N ALA A 241 -16.00 47.11 -85.85
CA ALA A 241 -15.44 46.50 -87.05
C ALA A 241 -16.54 45.99 -88.00
N GLN A 242 -17.62 45.39 -87.48
CA GLN A 242 -18.77 44.98 -88.28
C GLN A 242 -19.43 46.19 -88.99
N GLN A 243 -19.55 47.33 -88.32
CA GLN A 243 -20.10 48.55 -88.92
C GLN A 243 -19.19 49.10 -90.02
N ASP A 244 -17.88 49.08 -89.81
CA ASP A 244 -16.92 49.54 -90.81
C ASP A 244 -16.89 48.62 -92.04
N VAL A 245 -16.96 47.30 -91.86
CA VAL A 245 -17.14 46.36 -92.98
C VAL A 245 -18.40 46.68 -93.79
N ARG A 246 -19.52 46.99 -93.12
CA ARG A 246 -20.77 47.40 -93.81
C ARG A 246 -20.60 48.70 -94.58
N LYS A 247 -19.92 49.72 -94.01
CA LYS A 247 -19.64 50.99 -94.71
C LYS A 247 -18.76 50.76 -95.93
N SER A 248 -17.69 49.98 -95.79
CA SER A 248 -16.79 49.63 -96.89
C SER A 248 -17.52 48.88 -98.00
N ALA A 249 -18.40 47.93 -97.66
CA ALA A 249 -19.23 47.23 -98.64
C ALA A 249 -20.19 48.18 -99.38
N ALA A 250 -20.80 49.14 -98.69
CA ALA A 250 -21.65 50.16 -99.31
C ALA A 250 -20.86 51.09 -100.24
N ALA A 251 -19.65 51.50 -99.83
CA ALA A 251 -18.76 52.30 -100.67
C ALA A 251 -18.30 51.54 -101.93
N ALA A 252 -17.97 50.25 -101.80
CA ALA A 252 -17.61 49.40 -102.92
C ALA A 252 -18.77 49.22 -103.92
N ASN A 253 -20.01 49.03 -103.44
CA ASN A 253 -21.19 48.94 -104.29
C ASN A 253 -21.51 50.25 -105.03
N ASN A 254 -21.16 51.42 -104.46
CA ASN A 254 -21.34 52.71 -105.12
C ASN A 254 -20.25 53.01 -106.17
N ALA A 255 -19.15 52.27 -106.18
CA ALA A 255 -18.04 52.41 -107.12
C ALA A 255 -18.12 51.43 -108.30
N ALA A 256 -19.11 50.53 -108.31
CA ALA A 256 -19.44 49.59 -109.38
C ALA A 256 -20.62 50.12 -110.21
#